data_AF-A0A534KMP2-F1
#
_entry.id   AF-A0A534KMP2-F1
#
_cell.length_a   1.000
_cell.length_b   1.000
_cell.length_c   1.000
_cell.angle_alpha   90.00
_cell.angle_beta   90.00
_cell.angle_gamma   90.00
#
_symmetry.space_group_name_H-M   'P 1'
#
loop_
_entity.id
_entity.type
_entity.pdbx_description
1 polymer ?
#
loop_
_entity_poly.entity_id
_entity_poly.type
_entity_poly.pdbx_seq_one_letter_code
_entity_poly.pdbx_strand_id
1 'polypeptide(L)'
;WVAEWEGVRNLSFHRILILGADRGACRIVPRHLRHMYNEAMKAGGELKVAVCIGLDPWNLLAGGTSVEYGVDESRIASALTQSCLGKPTDMVRIKSGLTVPAEAEYVLEGRLINEVHDEGPFVDAVRTYDRVRKEPVLVVDRIYHRD
;
A
#
# COMPACT_ATOMS: atom_id res chain seq x y z
N TRP A 1 -1.79 1.37 -1.27
CA TRP A 1 -0.98 0.18 -0.94
C TRP A 1 -1.90 -0.88 -0.44
N VAL A 2 -1.84 -2.07 -1.03
CA VAL A 2 -2.50 -3.27 -0.54
C VAL A 2 -1.43 -4.20 0.02
N ALA A 3 -1.64 -4.70 1.23
CA ALA A 3 -0.80 -5.73 1.83
C ALA A 3 -1.69 -6.77 2.51
N GLU A 4 -1.18 -8.00 2.61
CA GLU A 4 -1.84 -9.08 3.34
C GLU A 4 -0.80 -9.86 4.13
N TRP A 5 -1.06 -10.06 5.43
CA TRP A 5 -0.20 -10.84 6.32
C TRP A 5 -1.07 -11.66 7.26
N GLU A 6 -0.85 -12.99 7.31
CA GLU A 6 -1.61 -13.93 8.15
C GLU A 6 -3.14 -13.79 8.05
N GLY A 7 -3.64 -13.53 6.84
CA GLY A 7 -5.08 -13.38 6.57
C GLY A 7 -5.65 -12.00 6.91
N VAL A 8 -4.83 -11.08 7.43
CA VAL A 8 -5.21 -9.68 7.65
C VAL A 8 -4.81 -8.84 6.45
N ARG A 9 -5.78 -8.11 5.89
CA ARG A 9 -5.57 -7.18 4.77
C ARG A 9 -5.48 -5.74 5.27
N ASN A 10 -4.67 -4.93 4.60
CA ASN A 10 -4.62 -3.50 4.80
C ASN A 10 -4.62 -2.74 3.47
N LEU A 11 -5.41 -1.66 3.39
CA LEU A 11 -5.33 -0.62 2.36
C LEU A 11 -4.85 0.69 3.00
N SER A 12 -3.77 1.27 2.48
CA SER A 12 -3.15 2.47 3.07
C SER A 12 -2.38 3.35 2.07
N PHE A 13 -2.04 4.57 2.47
CA PHE A 13 -1.22 5.51 1.70
C PHE A 13 0.17 5.69 2.27
N HIS A 14 1.17 5.57 1.39
CA HIS A 14 2.57 5.78 1.72
C HIS A 14 3.29 6.38 0.52
N ARG A 15 4.22 7.29 0.79
CA ARG A 15 5.11 7.86 -0.23
C ARG A 15 6.32 6.97 -0.46
N ILE A 16 6.86 7.05 -1.67
CA ILE A 16 8.01 6.28 -2.13
C ILE A 16 9.04 7.26 -2.66
N LEU A 17 10.25 7.24 -2.11
CA LEU A 17 11.42 7.84 -2.73
C LEU A 17 12.00 6.85 -3.73
N ILE A 18 12.05 7.22 -5.00
CA ILE A 18 12.59 6.37 -6.07
C ILE A 18 14.11 6.28 -5.92
N LEU A 19 14.64 5.06 -5.78
CA LEU A 19 16.08 4.79 -5.65
C LEU A 19 16.68 4.26 -6.96
N GLY A 20 15.86 3.65 -7.80
CA GLY A 20 16.29 3.03 -9.06
C GLY A 20 15.09 2.57 -9.89
N ALA A 21 15.35 1.73 -10.89
CA ALA A 21 14.33 1.25 -11.82
C ALA A 21 13.23 0.41 -11.14
N ASP A 22 13.59 -0.36 -10.11
CA ASP A 22 12.75 -1.35 -9.44
C ASP A 22 12.76 -1.19 -7.91
N ARG A 23 13.36 -0.12 -7.38
CA ARG A 23 13.59 0.06 -5.93
C ARG A 23 13.15 1.43 -5.44
N GLY A 24 12.57 1.47 -4.25
CA GLY A 24 12.21 2.70 -3.58
C GLY A 24 12.26 2.61 -2.04
N ALA A 25 12.60 3.71 -1.36
CA ALA A 25 12.48 3.81 0.09
C ALA A 25 11.07 4.30 0.47
N CYS A 26 10.40 3.60 1.38
CA CYS A 26 8.97 3.81 1.64
C CYS A 26 8.72 4.32 3.05
N ARG A 27 8.22 5.55 3.15
CA ARG A 27 7.82 6.12 4.44
C ARG A 27 6.52 5.47 4.92
N ILE A 28 6.66 4.41 5.70
CA ILE A 28 5.53 3.73 6.35
C ILE A 28 5.47 4.13 7.83
N VAL A 29 4.42 4.87 8.19
CA VAL A 29 4.22 5.36 9.57
C VAL A 29 3.80 4.22 10.52
N PRO A 30 3.99 4.33 11.85
CA PRO A 30 3.64 3.30 12.84
C PRO A 30 2.13 2.99 12.93
N ARG A 31 1.60 2.30 11.92
CA ARG A 31 0.21 1.91 11.70
C ARG A 31 0.16 0.46 11.16
N HIS A 32 -0.98 0.02 10.62
CA HIS A 32 -1.22 -1.35 10.19
C HIS A 32 -0.12 -1.90 9.27
N LEU A 33 0.25 -1.19 8.20
CA LEU A 33 1.31 -1.65 7.28
C LEU A 33 2.68 -1.78 7.97
N ARG A 34 3.06 -0.85 8.85
CA ARG A 34 4.34 -0.92 9.59
C ARG A 34 4.32 -2.06 10.61
N HIS A 35 3.18 -2.35 11.22
CA HIS A 35 3.02 -3.53 12.08
C HIS A 35 3.21 -4.82 11.28
N MET A 36 2.48 -4.99 10.16
CA MET A 36 2.62 -6.14 9.26
C MET A 36 4.05 -6.32 8.77
N TYR A 37 4.72 -5.22 8.38
CA TYR A 37 6.12 -5.24 7.96
C TYR A 37 7.02 -5.76 9.09
N ASN A 38 6.88 -5.22 10.31
CA ASN A 38 7.71 -5.64 11.44
C ASN A 38 7.51 -7.13 11.77
N GLU A 39 6.28 -7.64 11.75
CA GLU A 39 6.00 -9.06 11.99
C GLU A 39 6.60 -9.94 10.88
N ALA A 40 6.48 -9.55 9.61
CA ALA A 40 7.10 -10.25 8.50
C ALA A 40 8.64 -10.29 8.62
N MET A 41 9.27 -9.19 9.04
CA MET A 41 10.72 -9.15 9.27
C MET A 41 11.15 -10.03 10.45
N LYS A 42 10.38 -10.04 11.55
CA LYS A 42 10.63 -10.91 12.71
C LYS A 42 10.55 -12.39 12.34
N ALA A 43 9.66 -12.74 11.41
CA ALA A 43 9.56 -14.09 10.85
C ALA A 43 10.71 -14.45 9.87
N GLY A 44 11.67 -13.54 9.66
CA GLY A 44 12.79 -13.74 8.74
C GLY A 44 12.40 -13.67 7.26
N GLY A 45 11.21 -13.13 6.97
CA GLY A 45 10.64 -13.07 5.63
C GLY A 45 10.56 -11.66 5.06
N GLU A 46 9.59 -11.49 4.18
CA GLU A 46 9.28 -10.25 3.48
C GLU A 46 7.78 -10.04 3.42
N LEU A 47 7.35 -8.79 3.28
CA LEU A 47 5.93 -8.46 3.15
C LEU A 47 5.59 -8.19 1.69
N LYS A 48 4.77 -9.06 1.10
CA LYS A 48 4.19 -8.83 -0.23
C LYS A 48 3.25 -7.61 -0.19
N VAL A 49 3.39 -6.76 -1.17
CA VAL A 49 2.64 -5.51 -1.30
C VAL A 49 2.26 -5.25 -2.75
N ALA A 50 1.21 -4.46 -2.94
CA ALA A 50 0.85 -3.89 -4.23
C ALA A 50 0.61 -2.38 -4.09
N VAL A 51 1.31 -1.58 -4.88
CA VAL A 51 1.08 -0.13 -4.95
C VAL A 51 0.11 0.13 -6.09
N CYS A 52 -1.14 0.44 -5.75
CA CYS A 52 -2.19 0.75 -6.71
C CYS A 52 -2.27 2.27 -6.90
N ILE A 53 -2.20 2.73 -8.16
CA ILE A 53 -2.19 4.14 -8.55
C ILE A 53 -3.37 4.40 -9.48
N GLY A 54 -3.98 5.59 -9.39
CA GLY A 54 -5.15 5.96 -10.20
C GLY A 54 -6.43 5.26 -9.75
N LEU A 55 -6.61 5.09 -8.44
CA LEU A 55 -7.83 4.52 -7.87
C LEU A 55 -8.98 5.53 -7.86
N ASP A 56 -10.21 5.03 -7.88
CA ASP A 56 -11.41 5.84 -7.72
C ASP A 56 -11.50 6.49 -6.31
N PRO A 57 -12.31 7.56 -6.15
CA PRO A 57 -12.42 8.29 -4.89
C PRO A 57 -12.85 7.44 -3.68
N TRP A 58 -13.61 6.35 -3.87
CA TRP A 58 -14.11 5.52 -2.78
C TRP A 58 -12.99 4.65 -2.20
N ASN A 59 -12.18 4.07 -3.08
CA ASN A 59 -10.96 3.38 -2.68
C ASN A 59 -9.96 4.33 -2.00
N LEU A 60 -9.82 5.55 -2.52
CA LEU A 60 -8.95 6.54 -1.91
C LEU A 60 -9.46 6.98 -0.52
N LEU A 61 -10.76 7.20 -0.36
CA LEU A 61 -11.34 7.56 0.94
C LEU A 61 -11.19 6.41 1.95
N ALA A 62 -11.45 5.18 1.53
CA ALA A 62 -11.29 4.00 2.37
C ALA A 62 -9.84 3.82 2.85
N GLY A 63 -8.85 3.92 1.95
CA GLY A 63 -7.43 3.80 2.30
C GLY A 63 -6.90 4.93 3.19
N GLY A 64 -7.62 6.05 3.27
CA GLY A 64 -7.34 7.16 4.19
C GLY A 64 -8.09 7.06 5.52
N THR A 65 -9.00 6.10 5.66
CA THR A 65 -9.84 5.95 6.86
C THR A 65 -9.06 5.21 7.94
N SER A 66 -9.09 5.76 9.16
CA SER A 66 -8.50 5.10 10.33
C SER A 66 -9.49 4.11 10.93
N VAL A 67 -9.19 2.83 10.80
CA VAL A 67 -9.97 1.72 11.38
C VAL A 67 -9.15 0.95 12.42
N GLU A 68 -9.80 0.04 13.13
CA GLU A 68 -9.11 -0.92 13.99
C GLU A 68 -8.30 -1.93 13.15
N TYR A 69 -7.18 -2.41 13.70
CA TYR A 69 -6.38 -3.45 13.03
C TYR A 69 -7.21 -4.72 12.84
N GLY A 70 -7.15 -5.31 11.65
CA GLY A 70 -7.98 -6.46 11.29
C GLY A 70 -9.23 -6.10 10.47
N VAL A 71 -9.63 -4.82 10.47
CA VAL A 71 -10.71 -4.34 9.60
C VAL A 71 -10.17 -4.14 8.19
N ASP A 72 -10.76 -4.83 7.22
CA ASP A 72 -10.42 -4.72 5.81
C ASP A 72 -11.04 -3.45 5.20
N GLU A 73 -10.21 -2.44 4.95
CA GLU A 73 -10.64 -1.17 4.37
C GLU A 73 -11.24 -1.32 2.95
N SER A 74 -10.93 -2.39 2.21
CA SER A 74 -11.56 -2.63 0.89
C SER A 74 -13.07 -2.89 1.00
N ARG A 75 -13.55 -3.38 2.15
CA ARG A 75 -14.99 -3.52 2.43
C ARG A 75 -15.66 -2.16 2.59
N ILE A 76 -14.95 -1.17 3.13
CA ILE A 76 -15.43 0.22 3.24
C ILE A 76 -15.54 0.82 1.84
N ALA A 77 -14.51 0.65 1.00
CA ALA A 77 -14.55 1.09 -0.39
C ALA A 77 -15.75 0.49 -1.15
N SER A 78 -15.98 -0.82 -0.97
CA SER A 78 -17.10 -1.52 -1.59
C SER A 78 -18.46 -1.03 -1.09
N ALA A 79 -18.60 -0.74 0.21
CA ALA A 79 -19.86 -0.21 0.76
C ALA A 79 -20.17 1.21 0.25
N LEU A 80 -19.15 2.06 0.17
CA LEU A 80 -19.27 3.42 -0.40
C LEU A 80 -19.64 3.36 -1.88
N THR A 81 -18.93 2.55 -2.66
CA THR A 81 -19.21 2.34 -4.09
C THR A 81 -20.64 1.84 -4.29
N GLN A 82 -21.07 0.85 -3.50
CA GLN A 82 -22.43 0.30 -3.56
C GLN A 82 -23.50 1.37 -3.25
N SER A 83 -23.27 2.20 -2.23
CA SER A 83 -24.19 3.26 -1.84
C SER A 83 -24.32 4.35 -2.91
N CYS A 84 -23.26 4.66 -3.64
CA CYS A 84 -23.24 5.77 -4.60
C CYS A 84 -23.53 5.34 -6.04
N LEU A 85 -23.09 4.15 -6.44
CA LEU A 85 -23.13 3.67 -7.83
C LEU A 85 -23.98 2.41 -8.02
N GLY A 86 -24.55 1.85 -6.95
CA GLY A 86 -25.39 0.65 -7.01
C GLY A 86 -24.64 -0.65 -7.28
N LYS A 87 -23.30 -0.64 -7.26
CA LYS A 87 -22.45 -1.82 -7.46
C LYS A 87 -21.26 -1.84 -6.49
N PRO A 88 -20.73 -3.02 -6.11
CA PRO A 88 -19.55 -3.11 -5.25
C PRO A 88 -18.28 -2.69 -6.00
N THR A 89 -17.17 -2.56 -5.27
CA THR A 89 -15.86 -2.36 -5.88
C THR A 89 -15.41 -3.64 -6.57
N ASP A 90 -15.03 -3.53 -7.85
CA ASP A 90 -14.45 -4.63 -8.61
C ASP A 90 -13.01 -4.89 -8.17
N MET A 91 -12.69 -6.14 -7.86
CA MET A 91 -11.39 -6.55 -7.33
C MET A 91 -10.82 -7.71 -8.16
N VAL A 92 -9.50 -7.72 -8.36
CA VAL A 92 -8.80 -8.75 -9.13
C VAL A 92 -7.64 -9.34 -8.32
N ARG A 93 -7.40 -10.65 -8.46
CA ARG A 93 -6.25 -11.32 -7.85
C ARG A 93 -5.05 -11.28 -8.79
N ILE A 94 -3.94 -10.72 -8.32
CA ILE A 94 -2.68 -10.63 -9.07
C ILE A 94 -1.75 -11.82 -8.76
N LYS A 95 -0.66 -11.94 -9.51
CA LYS A 95 0.25 -13.10 -9.47
C LYS A 95 0.88 -13.32 -8.10
N SER A 96 1.16 -12.26 -7.34
CA SER A 96 1.67 -12.37 -5.96
C SER A 96 0.71 -13.08 -4.99
N GLY A 97 -0.57 -13.17 -5.37
CA GLY A 97 -1.66 -13.72 -4.58
C GLY A 97 -2.56 -12.66 -3.95
N LEU A 98 -2.14 -11.39 -3.95
CA LEU A 98 -2.89 -10.26 -3.42
C LEU A 98 -4.14 -9.96 -4.26
N THR A 99 -5.17 -9.41 -3.63
CA THR A 99 -6.37 -8.91 -4.29
C THR A 99 -6.36 -7.39 -4.29
N VAL A 100 -6.40 -6.77 -5.47
CA VAL A 100 -6.29 -5.32 -5.67
C VAL A 100 -7.53 -4.77 -6.40
N PRO A 101 -7.84 -3.47 -6.30
CA PRO A 101 -8.91 -2.87 -7.09
C PRO A 101 -8.65 -3.04 -8.59
N ALA A 102 -9.64 -3.56 -9.32
CA ALA A 102 -9.51 -3.90 -10.75
C ALA A 102 -9.37 -2.65 -11.64
N GLU A 103 -9.94 -1.53 -11.21
CA GLU A 103 -9.96 -0.27 -11.97
C GLU A 103 -8.70 0.59 -11.77
N ALA A 104 -7.68 0.10 -11.04
CA ALA A 104 -6.42 0.82 -10.87
C ALA A 104 -5.73 1.05 -12.23
N GLU A 105 -5.24 2.27 -12.46
CA GLU A 105 -4.47 2.63 -13.66
C GLU A 105 -3.13 1.89 -13.72
N TYR A 106 -2.45 1.78 -12.57
CA TYR A 106 -1.23 1.01 -12.42
C TYR A 106 -1.25 0.21 -11.13
N VAL A 107 -0.68 -0.99 -11.18
CA VAL A 107 -0.40 -1.81 -9.99
C VAL A 107 1.06 -2.24 -10.02
N LEU A 108 1.84 -1.76 -9.06
CA LEU A 108 3.22 -2.19 -8.85
C LEU A 108 3.19 -3.32 -7.83
N GLU A 109 3.34 -4.55 -8.30
CA GLU A 109 3.46 -5.75 -7.48
C GLU A 109 4.90 -5.88 -6.98
N GLY A 110 5.07 -6.06 -5.68
CA GLY A 110 6.40 -6.09 -5.08
C GLY A 110 6.42 -6.56 -3.63
N ARG A 111 7.53 -6.27 -2.95
CA ARG A 111 7.85 -6.77 -1.61
C ARG A 111 8.58 -5.70 -0.81
N LEU A 112 8.20 -5.51 0.45
CA LEU A 112 9.03 -4.82 1.44
C LEU A 112 10.00 -5.83 2.04
N ILE A 113 11.31 -5.55 1.90
CA ILE A 113 12.39 -6.44 2.32
C ILE A 113 13.06 -5.93 3.61
N ASN A 114 13.87 -6.78 4.25
CA ASN A 114 14.65 -6.43 5.45
C ASN A 114 15.89 -5.57 5.12
N GLU A 115 15.68 -4.52 4.35
CA GLU A 115 16.67 -3.52 3.99
C GLU A 115 16.06 -2.14 4.23
N VAL A 116 16.88 -1.19 4.67
CA VAL A 116 16.46 0.20 4.88
C VAL A 116 17.37 1.16 4.13
N HIS A 117 16.78 2.23 3.61
CA HIS A 117 17.50 3.31 2.93
C HIS A 117 17.08 4.67 3.48
N ASP A 118 17.91 5.69 3.28
CA ASP A 118 17.54 7.07 3.61
C ASP A 118 16.35 7.51 2.73
N GLU A 119 15.31 8.03 3.38
CA GLU A 119 14.10 8.61 2.77
C GLU A 119 13.93 10.04 3.26
N GLY A 120 13.61 10.95 2.34
CA GLY A 120 13.50 12.39 2.58
C GLY A 120 14.77 13.20 2.24
N PRO A 121 14.80 14.51 2.55
CA PRO A 121 13.71 15.26 3.16
C PRO A 121 12.51 15.37 2.20
N PHE A 122 11.31 15.54 2.76
CA PHE A 122 10.09 15.68 1.98
C PHE A 122 9.14 16.66 2.68
N VAL A 123 8.41 17.48 1.92
CA VAL A 123 7.42 18.42 2.49
C VAL A 123 6.17 17.64 2.87
N ASP A 124 5.82 17.62 4.15
CA ASP A 124 4.64 16.91 4.66
C ASP A 124 3.35 17.72 4.46
N ALA A 125 2.20 17.08 4.67
CA ALA A 125 0.87 17.67 4.49
C ALA A 125 0.65 18.96 5.31
N VAL A 126 1.35 19.11 6.43
CA VAL A 126 1.33 20.32 7.29
C VAL A 126 2.30 21.41 6.84
N ARG A 127 2.88 21.29 5.63
CA ARG A 127 3.82 22.23 5.00
C ARG A 127 5.15 22.41 5.75
N THR A 128 5.56 21.41 6.52
CA THR A 128 6.87 21.36 7.17
C THR A 128 7.72 20.27 6.54
N TYR A 129 9.05 20.38 6.67
CA TYR A 129 9.94 19.33 6.21
C TYR A 129 9.93 18.15 7.18
N ASP A 130 9.61 16.98 6.66
CA ASP A 130 9.92 15.73 7.32
C ASP A 130 11.42 15.43 7.14
N ARG A 131 12.07 15.03 8.24
CA ARG A 131 13.52 14.77 8.28
C ARG A 131 13.87 13.47 7.58
N VAL A 132 15.14 13.35 7.17
CA VAL A 132 15.69 12.11 6.63
C VAL A 132 15.67 11.00 7.69
N ARG A 133 15.17 9.81 7.33
CA ARG A 133 15.20 8.60 8.18
C ARG A 133 15.49 7.35 7.36
N LYS A 134 15.97 6.30 8.03
CA LYS A 134 16.05 4.95 7.46
C LYS A 134 14.66 4.35 7.39
N GLU A 135 14.18 4.11 6.17
CA GLU A 135 12.86 3.54 5.91
C GLU A 135 12.97 2.27 5.05
N PRO A 136 11.99 1.34 5.16
CA PRO A 136 12.00 0.08 4.43
C PRO A 136 12.12 0.24 2.92
N VAL A 137 12.86 -0.67 2.29
CA VAL A 137 12.99 -0.73 0.83
C VAL A 137 11.87 -1.59 0.24
N LEU A 138 11.16 -1.00 -0.73
CA LEU A 138 10.30 -1.70 -1.69
C LEU A 138 11.14 -2.17 -2.87
N VAL A 139 10.96 -3.44 -3.25
CA VAL A 139 11.40 -4.01 -4.52
C VAL A 139 10.17 -4.30 -5.36
N VAL A 140 10.13 -3.81 -6.60
CA VAL A 140 9.03 -3.99 -7.54
C VAL A 140 9.37 -5.14 -8.49
N ASP A 141 8.54 -6.18 -8.48
CA ASP A 141 8.73 -7.38 -9.28
C ASP A 141 7.99 -7.32 -10.62
N ARG A 142 6.85 -6.60 -10.66
CA ARG A 142 5.97 -6.56 -11.83
C ARG A 142 5.11 -5.30 -11.82
N ILE A 143 4.78 -4.82 -13.02
CA ILE A 143 3.83 -3.72 -13.21
C ILE A 143 2.69 -4.22 -14.07
N TYR A 144 1.47 -3.95 -13.64
CA TYR A 144 0.25 -4.07 -14.43
C TYR A 144 -0.24 -2.65 -14.73
N HIS A 145 -0.81 -2.43 -15.91
CA HIS A 145 -1.41 -1.16 -16.27
C HIS A 145 -2.62 -1.37 -17.17
N ARG A 146 -3.46 -0.34 -17.26
CA ARG A 146 -4.52 -0.24 -18.28
C ARG A 146 -3.93 0.29 -19.59
N ASP A 147 -4.55 -0.07 -20.71
CA ASP A 147 -4.17 0.42 -22.05
C ASP A 147 -4.54 1.90 -22.26
#